data_AF-A0A9E6EDP1-F1
#
_entry.id   AF-A0A9E6EDP1-F1
#
_cell.length_a   1.000
_cell.length_b   1.000
_cell.length_c   1.000
_cell.angle_alpha   90.00
_cell.angle_beta   90.00
_cell.angle_gamma   90.00
#
_symmetry.space_group_name_H-M   'P 1'
#
loop_
_entity.id
_entity.type
_entity.pdbx_description
1 polymer ?
#
loop_
_entity_poly.entity_id
_entity_poly.type
_entity_poly.pdbx_seq_one_letter_code
_entity_poly.pdbx_strand_id
1 'polypeptide(L)'
;MDRKEVRRPKIGRAAAARPSALKDQPTPPAPRRSFWFYPSCGAVFLLGFAGLMLVIKNNLPAAGRALLLALVFAGVEYNFIQPGSPNLSREEEFAAFTDLLTFSVVPGFLLYRLAFEHWGVLGLGGLFVIIFAGVLRLSLYKVYNPYLPARGWIGFIGVPCAVTAAFTALLVQLFDPGNLFPVFRLGLLMAVMGLSFLTVSTIRYPNPVRSPWVLSLLALVVAAIFYGTPVRLPAIYALLLAGAVYLLLAPLGVRERR
;
A
#
# COMPACT_ATOMS: atom_id res chain seq x y z
N MET A 1 -77.02 11.35 -9.86
CA MET A 1 -75.68 11.89 -9.60
C MET A 1 -75.23 11.32 -8.27
N ASP A 2 -74.34 10.33 -8.27
CA ASP A 2 -73.67 9.93 -7.02
C ASP A 2 -72.26 9.41 -7.32
N ARG A 3 -71.26 10.12 -6.80
CA ARG A 3 -69.83 9.89 -7.07
C ARG A 3 -69.35 8.79 -6.12
N LYS A 4 -68.92 7.65 -6.65
CA LYS A 4 -68.14 6.65 -5.90
C LYS A 4 -66.76 7.22 -5.53
N GLU A 5 -66.57 7.51 -4.25
CA GLU A 5 -65.27 7.87 -3.68
C GLU A 5 -64.39 6.62 -3.51
N VAL A 6 -63.22 6.64 -4.13
CA VAL A 6 -62.20 5.58 -4.05
C VAL A 6 -61.40 5.76 -2.76
N ARG A 7 -61.57 4.85 -1.78
CA ARG A 7 -60.75 4.77 -0.56
C ARG A 7 -59.31 4.37 -0.92
N ARG A 8 -58.35 5.30 -0.75
CA ARG A 8 -56.91 4.99 -0.80
C ARG A 8 -56.46 4.32 0.51
N PRO A 9 -55.55 3.32 0.48
CA PRO A 9 -54.99 2.74 1.69
C PRO A 9 -54.03 3.72 2.39
N LYS A 10 -54.10 3.78 3.72
CA LYS A 10 -53.17 4.55 4.56
C LYS A 10 -51.77 3.94 4.44
N ILE A 11 -50.88 4.64 3.75
CA ILE A 11 -49.44 4.36 3.77
C ILE A 11 -48.95 4.58 5.20
N GLY A 12 -48.43 3.53 5.83
CA GLY A 12 -47.82 3.60 7.14
C GLY A 12 -46.69 4.64 7.13
N ARG A 13 -46.76 5.59 8.07
CA ARG A 13 -45.65 6.51 8.36
C ARG A 13 -44.44 5.67 8.77
N ALA A 14 -43.49 5.49 7.86
CA ALA A 14 -42.14 5.11 8.22
C ALA A 14 -41.65 6.14 9.27
N ALA A 15 -41.26 5.63 10.43
CA ALA A 15 -40.76 6.44 11.53
C ALA A 15 -39.59 7.29 11.03
N ALA A 16 -39.82 8.60 10.94
CA ALA A 16 -38.76 9.57 10.71
C ALA A 16 -37.78 9.47 11.90
N ALA A 17 -36.61 8.89 11.64
CA ALA A 17 -35.51 8.91 12.59
C ALA A 17 -35.22 10.36 13.00
N ARG A 18 -35.21 10.61 14.30
CA ARG A 18 -35.00 11.94 14.88
C ARG A 18 -33.67 12.53 14.39
N PRO A 19 -33.62 13.79 13.92
CA PRO A 19 -32.39 14.44 13.46
C PRO A 19 -31.46 14.87 14.62
N SER A 20 -31.67 14.39 15.85
CA SER A 20 -30.96 14.86 17.04
C SER A 20 -29.63 14.14 17.30
N ALA A 21 -29.34 13.02 16.63
CA ALA A 21 -28.13 12.23 16.89
C ALA A 21 -26.90 12.61 16.04
N LEU A 22 -27.03 13.58 15.11
CA LEU A 22 -25.93 14.03 14.25
C LEU A 22 -25.22 15.30 14.75
N LYS A 23 -25.66 15.87 15.88
CA LYS A 23 -25.16 17.17 16.39
C LYS A 23 -24.05 17.07 17.43
N ASP A 24 -23.74 15.86 17.91
CA ASP A 24 -22.76 15.65 18.98
C ASP A 24 -21.42 15.10 18.49
N GLN A 25 -21.10 15.25 17.20
CA GLN A 25 -19.72 15.10 16.76
C GLN A 25 -18.96 16.39 17.10
N PRO A 26 -17.90 16.33 17.92
CA PRO A 26 -17.10 17.52 18.19
C PRO A 26 -16.60 18.09 16.86
N THR A 27 -16.97 19.34 16.57
CA THR A 27 -16.49 20.04 15.39
C THR A 27 -14.96 20.08 15.43
N PRO A 28 -14.25 19.61 14.40
CA PRO A 28 -12.80 19.59 14.41
C PRO A 28 -12.26 21.01 14.65
N PRO A 29 -11.25 21.19 15.51
CA PRO A 29 -10.69 22.51 15.78
C PRO A 29 -10.23 23.18 14.49
N ALA A 30 -10.43 24.50 14.41
CA ALA A 30 -10.07 25.29 13.24
C ALA A 30 -8.61 24.99 12.82
N PRO A 31 -8.34 24.74 11.52
CA PRO A 31 -7.03 24.32 11.06
C PRO A 31 -5.99 25.42 11.35
N ARG A 32 -5.13 25.22 12.36
CA ARG A 32 -3.95 26.08 12.56
C ARG A 32 -3.04 25.92 11.34
N ARG A 33 -2.72 27.04 10.67
CA ARG A 33 -1.88 27.14 9.45
C ARG A 33 -0.38 27.06 9.74
N SER A 34 0.04 26.30 10.74
CA SER A 34 1.48 26.02 10.93
C SER A 34 1.88 24.89 10.00
N PHE A 35 2.74 25.18 9.03
CA PHE A 35 3.41 24.18 8.20
C PHE A 35 4.37 23.38 9.08
N TRP A 36 3.94 22.19 9.51
CA TRP A 36 4.80 21.24 10.22
C TRP A 36 5.42 20.29 9.19
N PHE A 37 6.75 20.20 9.21
CA PHE A 37 7.50 19.30 8.36
C PHE A 37 7.51 17.91 9.01
N TYR A 38 7.04 16.89 8.28
CA TYR A 38 7.08 15.49 8.72
C TYR A 38 8.31 14.81 8.11
N PRO A 39 9.42 14.69 8.84
CA PRO A 39 10.70 14.26 8.26
C PRO A 39 10.66 12.84 7.69
N SER A 40 9.90 11.93 8.30
CA SER A 40 9.73 10.56 7.80
C SER A 40 8.93 10.51 6.49
N CYS A 41 7.76 11.14 6.43
CA CYS A 41 6.96 11.18 5.20
C CYS A 41 7.75 11.90 4.07
N GLY A 42 8.45 12.98 4.43
CA GLY A 42 9.34 13.70 3.52
C GLY A 42 10.43 12.80 2.95
N ALA A 43 11.06 11.95 3.78
CA ALA A 43 12.06 10.98 3.32
C ALA A 43 11.47 9.93 2.36
N VAL A 44 10.30 9.36 2.69
CA VAL A 44 9.61 8.39 1.81
C VAL A 44 9.25 9.02 0.48
N PHE A 45 8.77 10.27 0.48
CA PHE A 45 8.43 11.01 -0.74
C PHE A 45 9.66 11.31 -1.59
N LEU A 46 10.74 11.79 -0.96
CA LEU A 46 12.00 12.08 -1.66
C LEU A 46 12.59 10.82 -2.29
N LEU A 47 12.57 9.69 -1.58
CA LEU A 47 13.06 8.41 -2.10
C LEU A 47 12.18 7.87 -3.22
N GLY A 48 10.86 8.01 -3.11
CA GLY A 48 9.93 7.67 -4.19
C GLY A 48 10.14 8.52 -5.44
N PHE A 49 10.26 9.84 -5.27
CA PHE A 49 10.55 10.76 -6.37
C PHE A 49 11.91 10.46 -7.03
N ALA A 50 12.96 10.26 -6.23
CA ALA A 50 14.28 9.87 -6.72
C ALA A 50 14.22 8.52 -7.45
N GLY A 51 13.48 7.55 -6.90
CA GLY A 51 13.21 6.26 -7.54
C GLY A 51 12.58 6.42 -8.91
N LEU A 52 11.51 7.22 -9.03
CA LEU A 52 10.85 7.50 -10.30
C LEU A 52 11.82 8.12 -11.32
N MET A 53 12.61 9.10 -10.90
CA MET A 53 13.61 9.74 -11.76
C MET A 53 14.68 8.75 -12.24
N LEU A 54 15.09 7.81 -11.39
CA LEU A 54 16.02 6.74 -11.75
C LEU A 54 15.40 5.75 -12.75
N VAL A 55 14.11 5.45 -12.63
CA VAL A 55 13.38 4.65 -13.65
C VAL A 55 13.34 5.37 -14.99
N ILE A 56 13.06 6.67 -15.00
CA ILE A 56 13.05 7.47 -16.22
C ILE A 56 14.44 7.47 -16.89
N LYS A 57 15.50 7.57 -16.09
CA LYS A 57 16.91 7.45 -16.54
C LYS A 57 17.35 6.01 -16.85
N ASN A 58 16.43 5.05 -16.83
CA ASN A 58 16.69 3.63 -17.08
C ASN A 58 17.69 2.96 -16.11
N ASN A 59 17.89 3.53 -14.92
CA ASN A 59 18.71 2.95 -13.87
C ASN A 59 17.84 2.17 -12.87
N LEU A 60 17.33 1.02 -13.33
CA LEU A 60 16.39 0.19 -12.56
C LEU A 60 16.99 -0.34 -11.24
N PRO A 61 18.27 -0.80 -11.18
CA PRO A 61 18.83 -1.29 -9.92
C PRO A 61 18.99 -0.19 -8.86
N ALA A 62 19.29 1.05 -9.25
CA ALA A 62 19.32 2.17 -8.31
C ALA A 62 17.90 2.56 -7.86
N ALA A 63 16.93 2.56 -8.78
CA ALA A 63 15.53 2.83 -8.46
C ALA A 63 14.95 1.80 -7.48
N GLY A 64 15.22 0.51 -7.67
CA GLY A 64 14.81 -0.55 -6.74
C GLY A 64 15.43 -0.37 -5.34
N ARG A 65 16.70 0.03 -5.26
CA ARG A 65 17.36 0.34 -3.98
C ARG A 65 16.73 1.54 -3.27
N ALA A 66 16.39 2.61 -4.01
CA ALA A 66 15.67 3.75 -3.44
C ALA A 66 14.31 3.34 -2.88
N LEU A 67 13.59 2.47 -3.59
CA LEU A 67 12.30 1.94 -3.17
C LEU A 67 12.40 1.06 -1.90
N LEU A 68 13.44 0.24 -1.79
CA LEU A 68 13.72 -0.56 -0.58
C LEU A 68 14.07 0.32 0.63
N LEU A 69 14.82 1.41 0.43
CA LEU A 69 15.04 2.39 1.51
C LEU A 69 13.74 3.05 1.93
N ALA A 70 12.90 3.45 0.97
CA ALA A 70 11.62 4.08 1.27
C ALA A 70 10.70 3.17 2.10
N LEU A 71 10.76 1.85 1.86
CA LEU A 71 10.06 0.85 2.68
C LEU A 71 10.49 0.88 4.15
N VAL A 72 11.79 1.02 4.42
CA VAL A 72 12.31 1.12 5.79
C VAL A 72 11.79 2.40 6.46
N PHE A 73 11.86 3.54 5.76
CA PHE A 73 11.37 4.81 6.28
C PHE A 73 9.85 4.82 6.51
N ALA A 74 9.07 4.15 5.67
CA ALA A 74 7.62 3.99 5.90
C ALA A 74 7.34 3.12 7.13
N GLY A 75 8.16 2.09 7.36
CA GLY A 75 8.09 1.30 8.59
C GLY A 75 8.43 2.10 9.84
N VAL A 76 9.44 2.97 9.76
CA VAL A 76 9.79 3.94 10.81
C VAL A 76 8.60 4.87 11.05
N GLU A 77 8.08 5.53 10.01
CA GLU A 77 6.93 6.44 10.09
C GLU A 77 5.75 5.82 10.84
N TYR A 78 5.38 4.58 10.51
CA TYR A 78 4.30 3.86 11.17
C TYR A 78 4.48 3.71 12.68
N ASN A 79 5.73 3.58 13.16
CA ASN A 79 6.04 3.46 14.59
C ASN A 79 6.15 4.82 15.30
N PHE A 80 6.39 5.91 14.58
CA PHE A 80 6.56 7.26 15.14
C PHE A 80 5.27 8.08 15.16
N ILE A 81 4.23 7.70 14.40
CA ILE A 81 2.92 8.35 14.46
C ILE A 81 2.34 8.21 15.88
N GLN A 82 2.14 9.35 16.55
CA GLN A 82 1.61 9.40 17.92
C GLN A 82 0.09 9.56 17.90
N PRO A 83 -0.68 8.59 18.43
CA PRO A 83 -2.11 8.73 18.57
C PRO A 83 -2.45 9.96 19.43
N GLY A 84 -3.34 10.82 18.94
CA GLY A 84 -3.75 12.04 19.65
C GLY A 84 -2.90 13.29 19.35
N SER A 85 -1.97 13.23 18.39
CA SER A 85 -1.30 14.44 17.90
C SER A 85 -2.33 15.40 17.26
N PRO A 86 -2.20 16.72 17.44
CA PRO A 86 -3.13 17.70 16.88
C PRO A 86 -3.12 17.74 15.35
N ASN A 87 -2.11 17.14 14.71
CA ASN A 87 -1.91 17.12 13.26
C ASN A 87 -2.12 15.74 12.64
N LEU A 88 -2.52 14.73 13.43
CA LEU A 88 -2.58 13.32 13.02
C LEU A 88 -3.34 13.10 11.70
N SER A 89 -4.49 13.75 11.52
CA SER A 89 -5.28 13.60 10.29
C SER A 89 -4.55 14.09 9.04
N ARG A 90 -3.76 15.17 9.17
CA ARG A 90 -2.95 15.69 8.06
C ARG A 90 -1.74 14.80 7.79
N GLU A 91 -1.12 14.27 8.83
CA GLU A 91 -0.01 13.32 8.74
C GLU A 91 -0.45 12.06 8.00
N GLU A 92 -1.59 11.47 8.40
CA GLU A 92 -2.17 10.29 7.76
C GLU A 92 -2.55 10.54 6.29
N GLU A 93 -3.07 11.71 5.96
CA GLU A 93 -3.36 12.08 4.57
C GLU A 93 -2.10 12.25 3.72
N PHE A 94 -1.09 12.94 4.25
CA PHE A 94 0.17 13.14 3.57
C PHE A 94 0.94 11.83 3.37
N ALA A 95 0.94 10.95 4.38
CA ALA A 95 1.46 9.59 4.30
C ALA A 95 0.79 8.81 3.17
N ALA A 96 -0.54 8.86 3.04
CA ALA A 96 -1.26 8.17 1.99
C ALA A 96 -0.87 8.65 0.57
N PHE A 97 -0.68 9.95 0.35
CA PHE A 97 -0.20 10.46 -0.94
C PHE A 97 1.23 10.02 -1.24
N THR A 98 2.07 10.04 -0.22
CA THR A 98 3.47 9.61 -0.32
C THR A 98 3.56 8.12 -0.63
N ASP A 99 2.78 7.29 0.06
CA ASP A 99 2.68 5.86 -0.16
C ASP A 99 2.14 5.52 -1.55
N LEU A 100 1.20 6.30 -2.09
CA LEU A 100 0.69 6.11 -3.45
C LEU A 100 1.81 6.30 -4.49
N LEU A 101 2.55 7.41 -4.38
CA LEU A 101 3.67 7.70 -5.27
C LEU A 101 4.75 6.62 -5.14
N THR A 102 5.20 6.36 -3.92
CA THR A 102 6.35 5.49 -3.67
C THR A 102 6.04 4.01 -3.87
N PHE A 103 4.91 3.50 -3.37
CA PHE A 103 4.61 2.07 -3.37
C PHE A 103 3.60 1.61 -4.42
N SER A 104 3.14 2.50 -5.31
CA SER A 104 2.28 2.10 -6.43
C SER A 104 2.78 2.67 -7.75
N VAL A 105 3.06 3.98 -7.82
CA VAL A 105 3.56 4.60 -9.06
C VAL A 105 4.95 4.09 -9.41
N VAL A 106 5.94 4.20 -8.51
CA VAL A 106 7.32 3.76 -8.79
C VAL A 106 7.40 2.26 -9.17
N PRO A 107 6.80 1.31 -8.41
CA PRO A 107 6.74 -0.11 -8.78
C PRO A 107 6.12 -0.37 -10.15
N GLY A 108 5.04 0.36 -10.48
CA GLY A 108 4.40 0.26 -11.78
C GLY A 108 5.35 0.62 -12.91
N PHE A 109 6.03 1.77 -12.80
CA PHE A 109 7.01 2.21 -13.79
C PHE A 109 8.24 1.28 -13.85
N LEU A 110 8.70 0.76 -12.70
CA LEU A 110 9.79 -0.24 -12.65
C LEU A 110 9.44 -1.48 -13.46
N LEU A 111 8.25 -2.04 -13.27
CA LEU A 111 7.80 -3.22 -14.00
C LEU A 111 7.53 -2.93 -15.47
N TYR A 112 7.04 -1.73 -15.78
CA TYR A 112 6.87 -1.33 -17.17
C TYR A 112 8.21 -1.38 -17.91
N ARG A 113 9.25 -0.78 -17.34
CA ARG A 113 10.61 -0.82 -17.91
C ARG A 113 11.24 -2.22 -17.89
N LEU A 114 11.02 -2.99 -16.82
CA LEU A 114 11.59 -4.32 -16.69
C LEU A 114 10.99 -5.30 -17.70
N ALA A 115 9.66 -5.37 -17.77
CA ALA A 115 8.96 -6.47 -18.43
C ALA A 115 7.94 -6.02 -19.48
N PHE A 116 7.22 -4.91 -19.27
CA PHE A 116 6.00 -4.62 -20.05
C PHE A 116 6.19 -3.71 -21.28
N GLU A 117 7.32 -3.01 -21.40
CA GLU A 117 7.60 -2.09 -22.51
C GLU A 117 7.43 -2.77 -23.89
N HIS A 118 7.70 -4.08 -23.97
CA HIS A 118 7.58 -4.87 -25.19
C HIS A 118 6.13 -5.08 -25.67
N TRP A 119 5.13 -4.94 -24.80
CA TRP A 119 3.72 -5.20 -25.14
C TRP A 119 2.93 -3.94 -25.48
N GLY A 120 3.59 -2.78 -25.57
CA GLY A 120 2.95 -1.51 -25.91
C GLY A 120 1.76 -1.18 -25.01
N VAL A 121 0.57 -1.09 -25.59
CA VAL A 121 -0.69 -0.71 -24.89
C VAL A 121 -1.04 -1.70 -23.77
N LEU A 122 -0.82 -3.00 -23.97
CA LEU A 122 -1.10 -3.99 -22.92
C LEU A 122 -0.18 -3.77 -21.71
N GLY A 123 1.06 -3.35 -21.96
CA GLY A 123 1.99 -3.00 -20.89
C GLY A 123 1.59 -1.76 -20.11
N LEU A 124 1.01 -0.77 -20.78
CA LEU A 124 0.39 0.39 -20.12
C LEU A 124 -0.83 -0.02 -19.28
N GLY A 125 -1.60 -1.01 -19.75
CA GLY A 125 -2.68 -1.62 -18.95
C GLY A 125 -2.17 -2.25 -17.66
N GLY A 126 -1.07 -3.00 -17.70
CA GLY A 126 -0.44 -3.58 -16.51
C GLY A 126 0.04 -2.51 -15.52
N LEU A 127 0.68 -1.44 -16.02
CA LEU A 127 1.06 -0.26 -15.23
C LEU A 127 -0.16 0.36 -14.54
N PHE A 128 -1.25 0.59 -15.29
CA PHE A 128 -2.48 1.16 -14.78
C PHE A 128 -3.08 0.32 -13.66
N VAL A 129 -3.15 -1.01 -13.82
CA VAL A 129 -3.73 -1.91 -12.81
C VAL A 129 -2.98 -1.83 -11.48
N ILE A 130 -1.64 -1.78 -11.50
CA ILE A 130 -0.82 -1.67 -10.29
C ILE A 130 -1.12 -0.37 -9.55
N ILE A 131 -1.13 0.76 -10.29
CA ILE A 131 -1.41 2.08 -9.71
C ILE A 131 -2.83 2.13 -9.17
N PHE A 132 -3.80 1.66 -9.95
CA PHE A 132 -5.21 1.67 -9.59
C PHE A 132 -5.50 0.78 -8.37
N ALA A 133 -4.89 -0.41 -8.28
CA ALA A 133 -4.98 -1.27 -7.11
C ALA A 133 -4.43 -0.57 -5.85
N GLY A 134 -3.33 0.20 -5.99
CA GLY A 134 -2.79 1.03 -4.92
C GLY A 134 -3.75 2.11 -4.44
N VAL A 135 -4.36 2.85 -5.37
CA VAL A 135 -5.38 3.87 -5.07
C VAL A 135 -6.57 3.23 -4.34
N LEU A 136 -7.10 2.13 -4.87
CA LEU A 136 -8.21 1.39 -4.26
C LEU A 136 -7.85 0.96 -2.85
N ARG A 137 -6.69 0.35 -2.64
CA ARG A 137 -6.25 -0.07 -1.30
C ARG A 137 -6.22 1.09 -0.31
N LEU A 138 -5.61 2.21 -0.68
CA LEU A 138 -5.51 3.37 0.22
C LEU A 138 -6.89 3.96 0.54
N SER A 139 -7.80 3.99 -0.46
CA SER A 139 -9.18 4.42 -0.24
C SER A 139 -9.95 3.46 0.69
N LEU A 140 -9.79 2.15 0.51
CA LEU A 140 -10.41 1.13 1.35
C LEU A 140 -9.85 1.17 2.77
N TYR A 141 -8.54 1.41 2.93
CA TYR A 141 -7.93 1.58 4.24
C TYR A 141 -8.60 2.73 5.01
N LYS A 142 -8.83 3.89 4.38
CA LYS A 142 -9.53 5.01 5.03
C LYS A 142 -10.95 4.65 5.49
N VAL A 143 -11.66 3.84 4.70
CA VAL A 143 -13.02 3.39 5.05
C VAL A 143 -13.00 2.36 6.18
N TYR A 144 -12.07 1.41 6.15
CA TYR A 144 -12.05 0.31 7.11
C TYR A 144 -11.33 0.65 8.42
N ASN A 145 -10.24 1.42 8.39
CA ASN A 145 -9.35 1.69 9.54
C ASN A 145 -10.08 2.09 10.83
N PRO A 146 -11.13 2.94 10.82
CA PRO A 146 -11.88 3.28 12.02
C PRO A 146 -12.56 2.08 12.71
N TYR A 147 -12.83 1.01 11.97
CA TYR A 147 -13.60 -0.15 12.43
C TYR A 147 -12.74 -1.37 12.81
N LEU A 148 -11.48 -1.47 12.37
CA LEU A 148 -10.62 -2.64 12.68
C LEU A 148 -10.23 -2.72 14.17
N PRO A 149 -9.77 -1.62 14.82
CA PRO A 149 -9.40 -1.66 16.24
C PRO A 149 -10.60 -1.97 17.15
N ALA A 150 -11.78 -1.46 16.80
CA ALA A 150 -13.03 -1.73 17.51
C ALA A 150 -13.46 -3.22 17.44
N ARG A 151 -12.91 -3.97 16.47
CA ARG A 151 -13.12 -5.42 16.31
C ARG A 151 -11.94 -6.25 16.83
N GLY A 152 -11.03 -5.64 17.61
CA GLY A 152 -9.88 -6.32 18.19
C GLY A 152 -8.81 -6.74 17.17
N TRP A 153 -8.83 -6.20 15.95
CA TRP A 153 -7.89 -6.55 14.89
C TRP A 153 -6.83 -5.47 14.66
N ILE A 154 -5.56 -5.88 14.72
CA ILE A 154 -4.38 -5.02 14.53
C ILE A 154 -3.59 -5.57 13.34
N GLY A 155 -4.01 -5.21 12.13
CA GLY A 155 -3.40 -5.70 10.89
C GLY A 155 -4.03 -5.08 9.66
N PHE A 156 -3.62 -5.53 8.49
CA PHE A 156 -4.10 -5.08 7.20
C PHE A 156 -5.23 -5.97 6.66
N ILE A 157 -6.12 -5.38 5.86
CA ILE A 157 -7.03 -6.09 4.97
C ILE A 157 -6.44 -5.98 3.56
N GLY A 158 -6.19 -7.13 2.93
CA GLY A 158 -5.39 -7.28 1.72
C GLY A 158 -3.89 -7.12 1.95
N VAL A 159 -3.09 -7.58 0.99
CA VAL A 159 -1.62 -7.48 1.01
C VAL A 159 -1.15 -6.02 0.95
N PRO A 160 -0.27 -5.56 1.86
CA PRO A 160 0.31 -4.21 1.81
C PRO A 160 0.89 -3.82 0.45
N CYS A 161 0.63 -2.60 -0.03
CA CYS A 161 1.30 -2.04 -1.22
C CYS A 161 2.83 -2.13 -1.10
N ALA A 162 3.33 -1.94 0.12
CA ALA A 162 4.72 -2.15 0.51
C ALA A 162 5.28 -3.54 0.10
N VAL A 163 4.50 -4.62 0.17
CA VAL A 163 4.95 -5.97 -0.22
C VAL A 163 5.08 -6.07 -1.74
N THR A 164 4.11 -5.53 -2.48
CA THR A 164 4.18 -5.47 -3.95
C THR A 164 5.38 -4.63 -4.39
N ALA A 165 5.57 -3.46 -3.76
CA ALA A 165 6.72 -2.60 -4.01
C ALA A 165 8.06 -3.31 -3.72
N ALA A 166 8.18 -3.96 -2.57
CA ALA A 166 9.38 -4.73 -2.20
C ALA A 166 9.66 -5.83 -3.22
N PHE A 167 8.63 -6.59 -3.64
CA PHE A 167 8.78 -7.64 -4.64
C PHE A 167 9.31 -7.07 -5.97
N THR A 168 8.72 -5.99 -6.48
CA THR A 168 9.20 -5.34 -7.71
C THR A 168 10.62 -4.79 -7.58
N ALA A 169 10.96 -4.21 -6.42
CA ALA A 169 12.27 -3.66 -6.14
C ALA A 169 13.36 -4.74 -6.12
N LEU A 170 13.04 -5.94 -5.62
CA LEU A 170 13.95 -7.09 -5.59
C LEU A 170 14.11 -7.71 -6.98
N LEU A 171 13.04 -7.79 -7.77
CA LEU A 171 13.10 -8.31 -9.15
C LEU A 171 14.10 -7.52 -10.02
N VAL A 172 14.08 -6.18 -9.94
CA VAL A 172 15.02 -5.34 -10.71
C VAL A 172 16.47 -5.41 -10.22
N GLN A 173 16.74 -6.05 -9.08
CA GLN A 173 18.12 -6.37 -8.66
C GLN A 173 18.62 -7.68 -9.25
N LEU A 174 17.71 -8.59 -9.62
CA LEU A 174 18.04 -9.93 -10.10
C LEU A 174 18.01 -10.05 -11.62
N PHE A 175 17.18 -9.24 -12.28
CA PHE A 175 16.91 -9.37 -13.70
C PHE A 175 17.21 -8.08 -14.44
N ASP A 176 17.92 -8.24 -15.55
CA ASP A 176 18.13 -7.17 -16.54
C ASP A 176 17.03 -7.22 -17.60
N PRO A 177 16.48 -6.07 -18.02
CA PRO A 177 15.40 -6.03 -19.02
C PRO A 177 15.80 -6.64 -20.37
N GLY A 178 17.09 -6.68 -20.71
CA GLY A 178 17.59 -7.28 -21.96
C GLY A 178 17.67 -8.81 -21.95
N ASN A 179 17.72 -9.44 -20.78
CA ASN A 179 17.97 -10.88 -20.63
C ASN A 179 16.70 -11.69 -20.27
N LEU A 180 15.53 -11.05 -20.28
CA LEU A 180 14.28 -11.70 -19.89
C LEU A 180 13.64 -12.45 -21.06
N PHE A 181 13.57 -13.78 -20.93
CA PHE A 181 12.83 -14.64 -21.84
C PHE A 181 11.34 -14.26 -21.89
N PRO A 182 10.66 -14.38 -23.06
CA PRO A 182 9.25 -14.01 -23.20
C PRO A 182 8.31 -14.71 -22.20
N VAL A 183 8.55 -16.00 -21.93
CA VAL A 183 7.76 -16.78 -20.95
C VAL A 183 7.89 -16.19 -19.54
N PHE A 184 9.08 -15.73 -19.17
CA PHE A 184 9.31 -15.12 -17.86
C PHE A 184 8.61 -13.76 -17.73
N ARG A 185 8.61 -12.94 -18.80
CA ARG A 185 7.85 -11.67 -18.83
C ARG A 185 6.36 -11.91 -18.60
N LEU A 186 5.80 -12.94 -19.24
CA LEU A 186 4.40 -13.35 -19.03
C LEU A 186 4.16 -13.80 -17.58
N GLY A 187 5.04 -14.63 -17.03
CA GLY A 187 4.97 -15.05 -15.63
C GLY A 187 5.00 -13.88 -14.64
N LEU A 188 5.88 -12.90 -14.88
CA LEU A 188 5.96 -11.67 -14.07
C LEU A 188 4.67 -10.85 -14.14
N LEU A 189 4.08 -10.70 -15.34
CA LEU A 189 2.79 -10.02 -15.47
C LEU A 189 1.73 -10.72 -14.63
N MET A 190 1.58 -12.03 -14.78
CA MET A 190 0.59 -12.81 -14.05
C MET A 190 0.80 -12.72 -12.52
N ALA A 191 2.05 -12.81 -12.06
CA ALA A 191 2.39 -12.67 -10.65
C ALA A 191 2.00 -11.30 -10.10
N VAL A 192 2.31 -10.22 -10.82
CA VAL A 192 2.01 -8.85 -10.40
C VAL A 192 0.51 -8.56 -10.47
N MET A 193 -0.19 -9.06 -11.47
CA MET A 193 -1.65 -8.97 -11.55
C MET A 193 -2.29 -9.70 -10.37
N GLY A 194 -1.78 -10.88 -10.02
CA GLY A 194 -2.19 -11.61 -8.82
C GLY A 194 -1.95 -10.85 -7.53
N LEU A 195 -0.75 -10.26 -7.36
CA LEU A 195 -0.42 -9.40 -6.22
C LEU A 195 -1.33 -8.16 -6.14
N SER A 196 -1.61 -7.52 -7.27
CA SER A 196 -2.50 -6.35 -7.36
C SER A 196 -3.95 -6.70 -7.04
N PHE A 197 -4.39 -7.91 -7.34
CA PHE A 197 -5.69 -8.40 -6.88
C PHE A 197 -5.67 -8.69 -5.36
N LEU A 198 -4.58 -9.28 -4.86
CA LEU A 198 -4.39 -9.58 -3.44
C LEU A 198 -4.37 -8.32 -2.56
N THR A 199 -3.90 -7.17 -3.08
CA THR A 199 -3.90 -5.90 -2.34
C THR A 199 -5.31 -5.34 -2.10
N VAL A 200 -6.27 -5.67 -2.97
CA VAL A 200 -7.69 -5.27 -2.89
C VAL A 200 -8.56 -6.36 -2.25
N SER A 201 -8.01 -7.56 -2.07
CA SER A 201 -8.73 -8.68 -1.45
C SER A 201 -9.10 -8.44 0.02
N THR A 202 -10.08 -9.19 0.51
CA THR A 202 -10.53 -9.15 1.92
C THR A 202 -9.68 -10.02 2.85
N ILE A 203 -8.57 -10.58 2.37
CA ILE A 203 -7.70 -11.48 3.15
C ILE A 203 -6.98 -10.67 4.23
N ARG A 204 -7.00 -11.14 5.47
CA ARG A 204 -6.36 -10.44 6.59
C ARG A 204 -4.87 -10.79 6.66
N TYR A 205 -4.03 -9.78 6.86
CA TYR A 205 -2.60 -9.93 7.03
C TYR A 205 -2.13 -9.22 8.32
N PRO A 206 -1.32 -9.86 9.18
CA PRO A 206 -0.71 -9.19 10.32
C PRO A 206 0.25 -8.09 9.86
N ASN A 207 0.45 -7.07 10.68
CA ASN A 207 1.46 -6.04 10.43
C ASN A 207 2.77 -6.36 11.19
N PRO A 208 3.78 -6.94 10.52
CA PRO A 208 5.02 -7.36 11.18
C PRO A 208 5.90 -6.15 11.58
N VAL A 209 5.76 -5.01 10.88
CA VAL A 209 6.62 -3.83 11.03
C VAL A 209 6.30 -3.03 12.31
N ARG A 210 5.20 -3.37 12.99
CA ARG A 210 4.88 -2.86 14.34
C ARG A 210 5.91 -3.31 15.39
N SER A 211 6.60 -4.42 15.16
CA SER A 211 7.68 -4.84 16.05
C SER A 211 8.97 -4.09 15.68
N PRO A 212 9.58 -3.32 16.60
CA PRO A 212 10.82 -2.59 16.32
C PRO A 212 12.00 -3.52 16.00
N TRP A 213 11.95 -4.76 16.50
CA TRP A 213 12.92 -5.81 16.17
C TRP A 213 12.83 -6.24 14.71
N VAL A 214 11.61 -6.43 14.21
CA VAL A 214 11.38 -6.82 12.81
C VAL A 214 11.73 -5.66 11.87
N LEU A 215 11.40 -4.42 12.24
CA LEU A 215 11.81 -3.25 11.48
C LEU A 215 13.33 -3.09 11.43
N SER A 216 14.02 -3.28 12.56
CA SER A 216 15.49 -3.24 12.62
C SER A 216 16.12 -4.33 11.77
N LEU A 217 15.56 -5.55 11.78
CA LEU A 217 16.01 -6.65 10.92
C LEU A 217 15.79 -6.32 9.44
N LEU A 218 14.62 -5.79 9.08
CA LEU A 218 14.33 -5.34 7.72
C LEU A 218 15.34 -4.27 7.28
N ALA A 219 15.60 -3.27 8.13
CA ALA A 219 16.58 -2.22 7.86
C ALA A 219 17.99 -2.79 7.66
N LEU A 220 18.41 -3.75 8.48
CA LEU A 220 19.70 -4.43 8.36
C LEU A 220 19.82 -5.19 7.04
N VAL A 221 18.80 -5.96 6.67
CA VAL A 221 18.81 -6.73 5.41
C VAL A 221 18.74 -5.80 4.19
N VAL A 222 17.97 -4.71 4.27
CA VAL A 222 17.97 -3.69 3.21
C VAL A 222 19.34 -3.02 3.12
N ALA A 223 19.98 -2.67 4.24
CA ALA A 223 21.34 -2.12 4.23
C ALA A 223 22.35 -3.09 3.60
N ALA A 224 22.23 -4.39 3.88
CA ALA A 224 23.05 -5.45 3.29
C ALA A 224 23.02 -5.46 1.74
N ILE A 225 21.91 -5.04 1.12
CA ILE A 225 21.77 -4.95 -0.35
C ILE A 225 22.66 -3.85 -0.96
N PHE A 226 23.05 -2.84 -0.18
CA PHE A 226 23.95 -1.78 -0.64
C PHE A 226 25.42 -2.18 -0.64
N TYR A 227 25.77 -3.29 0.02
CA TYR A 227 27.13 -3.81 0.06
C TYR A 227 27.44 -4.69 -1.18
N GLY A 228 28.68 -5.16 -1.28
CA GLY A 228 29.18 -5.95 -2.41
C GLY A 228 28.36 -7.21 -2.71
N THR A 229 28.62 -7.79 -3.89
CA THR A 229 27.94 -8.99 -4.40
C THR A 229 27.80 -10.17 -3.43
N PRO A 230 28.80 -10.56 -2.60
CA PRO A 230 28.66 -11.73 -1.72
C PRO A 230 27.61 -11.54 -0.63
N VAL A 231 27.34 -10.31 -0.21
CA VAL A 231 26.35 -9.97 0.82
C VAL A 231 25.00 -9.62 0.20
N ARG A 232 25.02 -8.98 -0.97
CA ARG A 232 23.82 -8.51 -1.66
C ARG A 232 22.87 -9.64 -2.09
N LEU A 233 23.40 -10.67 -2.74
CA LEU A 233 22.58 -11.79 -3.24
C LEU A 233 21.84 -12.55 -2.12
N PRO A 234 22.50 -13.00 -1.03
CA PRO A 234 21.79 -13.66 0.06
C PRO A 234 20.77 -12.74 0.73
N ALA A 235 21.04 -11.44 0.83
CA ALA A 235 20.07 -10.48 1.36
C ALA A 235 18.80 -10.38 0.49
N ILE A 236 18.95 -10.36 -0.85
CA ILE A 236 17.81 -10.36 -1.78
C ILE A 236 17.00 -11.65 -1.63
N TYR A 237 17.66 -12.81 -1.63
CA TYR A 237 16.96 -14.09 -1.48
C TYR A 237 16.28 -14.24 -0.12
N ALA A 238 16.89 -13.72 0.95
CA ALA A 238 16.28 -13.69 2.28
C ALA A 238 14.98 -12.86 2.30
N LEU A 239 14.96 -11.67 1.66
CA LEU A 239 13.74 -10.86 1.57
C LEU A 239 12.67 -11.49 0.68
N LEU A 240 13.06 -12.12 -0.44
CA LEU A 240 12.11 -12.85 -1.28
C LEU A 240 11.48 -14.03 -0.54
N LEU A 241 12.28 -14.80 0.20
CA LEU A 241 11.80 -15.91 1.02
C LEU A 241 10.88 -15.40 2.13
N ALA A 242 11.29 -14.36 2.86
CA ALA A 242 10.48 -13.75 3.90
C ALA A 242 9.14 -13.22 3.35
N GLY A 243 9.16 -12.59 2.17
CA GLY A 243 7.96 -12.12 1.48
C GLY A 243 7.04 -13.26 1.05
N ALA A 244 7.59 -14.34 0.49
CA ALA A 244 6.81 -15.53 0.11
C ALA A 244 6.19 -16.21 1.33
N VAL A 245 6.95 -16.38 2.41
CA VAL A 245 6.48 -16.91 3.69
C VAL A 245 5.36 -16.03 4.25
N TYR A 246 5.51 -14.71 4.21
CA TYR A 246 4.47 -13.77 4.63
C TYR A 246 3.20 -13.89 3.78
N LEU A 247 3.31 -13.95 2.45
CA LEU A 247 2.15 -14.07 1.57
C LEU A 247 1.36 -15.36 1.78
N LEU A 248 2.05 -16.48 2.04
CA LEU A 248 1.46 -17.80 2.16
C LEU A 248 0.99 -18.16 3.57
N LEU A 249 1.81 -17.88 4.60
CA LEU A 249 1.54 -18.33 5.97
C LEU A 249 0.79 -17.29 6.80
N ALA A 250 0.98 -16.01 6.52
CA ALA A 250 0.36 -14.97 7.31
C ALA A 250 -1.19 -15.00 7.31
N PRO A 251 -1.91 -15.36 6.22
CA PRO A 251 -3.36 -15.51 6.28
C PRO A 251 -3.82 -16.70 7.13
N LEU A 252 -3.01 -17.77 7.24
CA LEU A 252 -3.33 -18.95 8.02
C LEU A 252 -3.20 -18.71 9.53
N GLY A 253 -2.29 -17.81 9.93
CA GLY A 253 -2.10 -17.42 11.33
C GLY A 253 -3.20 -16.53 11.90
N VAL A 254 -4.12 -16.05 11.05
CA VAL A 254 -5.24 -15.20 11.47
C VAL A 254 -6.34 -16.06 12.08
N ARG A 255 -6.20 -16.37 13.38
CA ARG A 255 -7.25 -17.03 14.15
C ARG A 255 -8.37 -16.02 14.42
N GLU A 256 -9.53 -16.21 13.81
CA GLU A 256 -10.74 -15.48 14.21
C GLU A 256 -11.03 -15.80 15.68
N ARG A 257 -10.71 -14.87 16.58
CA ARG A 257 -11.34 -14.87 17.89
C ARG A 257 -12.81 -14.50 17.65
N ARG A 258 -13.65 -15.53 17.53
CA ARG A 258 -15.11 -15.40 17.70
C ARG A 258 -15.42 -15.09 19.15
#